data_AF-A0A413KAX9-F1
#
_entry.id   AF-A0A413KAX9-F1
#
_cell.length_a   1.000
_cell.length_b   1.000
_cell.length_c   1.000
_cell.angle_alpha   90.00
_cell.angle_beta   90.00
_cell.angle_gamma   90.00
#
_symmetry.space_group_name_H-M   'P 1'
#
loop_
_entity.id
_entity.type
_entity.pdbx_description
1 polymer ?
#
loop_
_entity_poly.entity_id
_entity_poly.type
_entity_poly.pdbx_seq_one_letter_code
_entity_poly.pdbx_strand_id
1 'polypeptide(L)'
;MFLLKSRPMILEGNCIGFIKNGDGSAGFAIYKAEQFISTSDVLYGYADWFNKFTGLFFVVAQDMIEHKYSHGCKRNKEHLAGDKVMLPVTDSGEPDYRYMEQYAKNMMLRKYQQYLAFLNRSDND
;
A
#
# COMPACT_ATOMS: atom_id res chain seq x y z
N MET A 1 -31.62 -25.79 -10.66
CA MET A 1 -30.48 -24.99 -11.15
C MET A 1 -30.39 -23.75 -10.29
N PHE A 2 -29.44 -23.68 -9.35
CA PHE A 2 -29.26 -22.50 -8.50
C PHE A 2 -28.33 -21.51 -9.22
N LEU A 3 -28.87 -20.40 -9.69
CA LEU A 3 -28.08 -19.27 -10.18
C LEU A 3 -27.60 -18.47 -8.97
N LEU A 4 -26.35 -18.68 -8.57
CA LEU A 4 -25.66 -17.75 -7.70
C LEU A 4 -25.52 -16.43 -8.47
N LYS A 5 -26.29 -15.41 -8.08
CA LYS A 5 -26.09 -14.04 -8.56
C LYS A 5 -24.67 -13.64 -8.19
N SER A 6 -23.77 -13.59 -9.18
CA SER A 6 -22.47 -12.97 -9.02
C SER A 6 -22.68 -11.51 -8.70
N ARG A 7 -22.27 -11.09 -7.49
CA ARG A 7 -22.11 -9.66 -7.18
C ARG A 7 -21.14 -9.07 -8.21
N PRO A 8 -21.32 -7.80 -8.62
CA PRO A 8 -20.32 -7.15 -9.46
C PRO A 8 -18.96 -7.29 -8.76
N MET A 9 -18.03 -8.00 -9.42
CA MET A 9 -16.75 -8.43 -8.85
C MET A 9 -15.70 -7.31 -8.87
N ILE A 10 -16.17 -6.07 -9.01
CA ILE A 10 -15.37 -4.86 -9.15
C ILE A 10 -15.30 -4.21 -7.78
N LEU A 11 -14.08 -4.08 -7.28
CA LEU A 11 -13.73 -3.37 -6.06
C LEU A 11 -13.34 -1.93 -6.42
N GLU A 12 -13.67 -1.02 -5.53
CA GLU A 12 -13.28 0.39 -5.66
C GLU A 12 -11.77 0.55 -5.47
N GLY A 13 -11.21 1.55 -6.15
CA GLY A 13 -9.81 1.93 -6.00
C GLY A 13 -9.53 2.69 -4.70
N ASN A 14 -8.37 3.34 -4.65
CA ASN A 14 -7.86 4.09 -3.49
C ASN A 14 -7.84 3.28 -2.18
N CYS A 15 -7.30 2.05 -2.25
CA CYS A 15 -7.30 1.12 -1.12
C CYS A 15 -5.95 0.39 -0.96
N ILE A 16 -5.76 -0.20 0.21
CA ILE A 16 -4.60 -1.04 0.53
C ILE A 16 -5.02 -2.51 0.52
N GLY A 17 -4.37 -3.30 -0.34
CA GLY A 17 -4.46 -4.75 -0.37
C GLY A 17 -3.43 -5.39 0.55
N PHE A 18 -3.86 -6.27 1.43
CA PHE A 18 -3.01 -7.09 2.30
C PHE A 18 -3.03 -8.53 1.81
N ILE A 19 -1.88 -9.00 1.33
CA ILE A 19 -1.76 -10.32 0.69
C ILE A 19 -1.68 -11.40 1.79
N LYS A 20 -2.66 -12.33 1.80
CA LYS A 20 -2.72 -13.42 2.79
C LYS A 20 -1.89 -14.63 2.36
N ASN A 21 -2.01 -15.00 1.08
CA ASN A 21 -1.44 -16.20 0.50
C ASN A 21 -0.74 -15.81 -0.81
N GLY A 22 0.44 -16.39 -1.04
CA GLY A 22 1.24 -16.15 -2.24
C GLY A 22 2.66 -16.66 -2.01
N ASP A 23 3.20 -17.39 -2.97
CA ASP A 23 4.56 -17.91 -2.90
C ASP A 23 5.53 -16.75 -3.17
N GLY A 24 6.06 -16.15 -2.09
CA GLY A 24 6.94 -14.98 -2.13
C GLY A 24 6.29 -13.60 -1.98
N SER A 25 4.97 -13.51 -1.85
CA SER A 25 4.26 -12.23 -1.65
C SER A 25 3.34 -12.19 -0.42
N ALA A 26 3.18 -13.33 0.28
CA ALA A 26 2.45 -13.38 1.53
C ALA A 26 3.13 -12.48 2.58
N GLY A 27 2.36 -11.58 3.20
CA GLY A 27 2.89 -10.61 4.17
C GLY A 27 3.13 -9.21 3.61
N PHE A 28 3.11 -9.01 2.29
CA PHE A 28 3.24 -7.67 1.71
C PHE A 28 1.90 -6.92 1.65
N ALA A 29 2.00 -5.59 1.57
CA ALA A 29 0.89 -4.71 1.24
C ALA A 29 1.03 -4.13 -0.18
N ILE A 30 -0.09 -3.80 -0.81
CA ILE A 30 -0.13 -3.15 -2.12
C ILE A 30 -1.12 -2.01 -2.11
N TYR A 31 -0.82 -0.93 -2.84
CA TYR A 31 -1.77 0.16 -3.06
C TYR A 31 -2.44 -0.01 -4.42
N LYS A 32 -3.77 0.10 -4.45
CA LYS A 32 -4.59 0.03 -5.67
C LYS A 32 -5.28 1.37 -5.88
N ALA A 33 -4.89 2.10 -6.93
CA ALA A 33 -5.47 3.40 -7.27
C ALA A 33 -6.78 3.26 -8.07
N GLU A 34 -6.81 2.33 -9.02
CA GLU A 34 -7.91 2.11 -9.96
C GLU A 34 -8.88 1.05 -9.43
N GLN A 35 -10.11 1.06 -9.95
CA GLN A 35 -11.04 -0.05 -9.80
C GLN A 35 -10.43 -1.35 -10.34
N PHE A 36 -10.74 -2.47 -9.69
CA PHE A 36 -10.09 -3.74 -10.00
C PHE A 36 -10.93 -4.95 -9.61
N ILE A 37 -10.50 -6.11 -10.07
CA ILE A 37 -11.03 -7.41 -9.68
C ILE A 37 -9.96 -8.13 -8.88
N SER A 38 -10.33 -8.82 -7.81
CA SER A 38 -9.39 -9.56 -6.98
C SER A 38 -9.92 -10.91 -6.51
N THR A 39 -9.01 -11.76 -6.06
CA THR A 39 -9.29 -13.05 -5.45
C THR A 39 -9.60 -12.89 -3.95
N SER A 40 -10.11 -13.94 -3.32
CA SER A 40 -10.37 -13.97 -1.88
C SER A 40 -9.12 -14.00 -0.99
N ASP A 41 -7.94 -14.13 -1.60
CA ASP A 41 -6.63 -14.24 -0.93
C ASP A 41 -6.00 -12.89 -0.57
N VAL A 42 -6.67 -11.79 -0.88
CA VAL A 42 -6.26 -10.44 -0.51
C VAL A 42 -7.36 -9.78 0.32
N LEU A 43 -6.99 -9.12 1.42
CA LEU A 43 -7.90 -8.23 2.17
C LEU A 43 -7.72 -6.80 1.69
N TYR A 44 -8.80 -6.04 1.60
CA TYR A 44 -8.75 -4.64 1.20
C TYR A 44 -9.20 -3.74 2.34
N GLY A 45 -8.36 -2.78 2.70
CA GLY A 45 -8.64 -1.72 3.68
C GLY A 45 -8.83 -0.38 2.98
N TYR A 46 -9.81 0.38 3.45
CA TYR A 46 -10.16 1.71 2.96
C TYR A 46 -10.06 2.71 4.11
N ALA A 47 -9.62 3.92 3.80
CA ALA A 47 -9.57 5.02 4.75
C ALA A 47 -9.69 6.35 3.99
N ASP A 48 -10.37 7.32 4.59
CA ASP A 48 -10.67 8.61 3.96
C ASP A 48 -9.40 9.45 3.69
N TRP A 49 -8.32 9.19 4.44
CA TRP A 49 -7.04 9.86 4.27
C TRP A 49 -6.16 9.25 3.18
N PHE A 50 -6.59 8.15 2.55
CA PHE A 50 -5.84 7.57 1.45
C PHE A 50 -5.90 8.43 0.19
N ASN A 51 -4.73 8.58 -0.41
CA ASN A 51 -4.51 9.00 -1.78
C ASN A 51 -3.28 8.23 -2.30
N LYS A 52 -2.91 8.47 -3.56
CA LYS A 52 -1.76 7.79 -4.18
C LYS A 52 -0.49 7.85 -3.33
N PHE A 53 -0.21 8.98 -2.70
CA PHE A 53 1.04 9.21 -1.97
C PHE A 53 0.97 8.71 -0.53
N THR A 54 -0.12 8.99 0.19
CA THR A 54 -0.32 8.45 1.54
C THR A 54 -0.46 6.94 1.53
N GLY A 55 -1.13 6.36 0.52
CA GLY A 55 -1.25 4.93 0.33
C GLY A 55 0.10 4.25 0.06
N LEU A 56 0.92 4.80 -0.84
CA LEU A 56 2.27 4.27 -1.08
C LEU A 56 3.17 4.37 0.15
N PHE A 57 3.08 5.48 0.90
CA PHE A 57 3.80 5.61 2.17
C PHE A 57 3.38 4.51 3.16
N PHE A 58 2.06 4.31 3.30
CA PHE A 58 1.51 3.32 4.22
C PHE A 58 1.88 1.89 3.83
N VAL A 59 1.92 1.56 2.54
CA VAL A 59 2.45 0.26 2.07
C VAL A 59 3.86 0.02 2.60
N VAL A 60 4.76 0.98 2.39
CA VAL A 60 6.15 0.86 2.87
C VAL A 60 6.19 0.70 4.40
N ALA A 61 5.38 1.47 5.13
CA ALA A 61 5.29 1.34 6.58
C ALA A 61 4.78 -0.03 7.04
N GLN A 62 3.83 -0.63 6.30
CA GLN A 62 3.32 -1.98 6.56
C GLN A 62 4.35 -3.06 6.24
N ASP A 63 5.11 -2.89 5.16
CA ASP A 63 6.15 -3.84 4.77
C ASP A 63 7.30 -3.87 5.80
N MET A 64 7.56 -2.76 6.50
CA MET A 64 8.54 -2.76 7.62
C MET A 64 8.15 -3.71 8.77
N ILE A 65 6.87 -4.07 8.90
CA ILE A 65 6.38 -5.03 9.91
C ILE A 65 6.05 -6.41 9.32
N GLU A 66 6.38 -6.64 8.05
CA GLU A 66 6.18 -7.92 7.35
C GLU A 66 6.82 -9.10 8.10
N HIS A 67 8.01 -8.90 8.70
CA HIS A 67 8.73 -9.94 9.44
C HIS A 67 7.91 -10.63 10.56
N LYS A 68 6.83 -10.00 11.03
CA LYS A 68 5.88 -10.60 12.00
C LYS A 68 5.04 -11.72 11.38
N TYR A 69 4.92 -11.74 10.06
CA TYR A 69 4.12 -12.66 9.27
C TYR A 69 5.01 -13.78 8.72
N SER A 70 5.41 -14.72 9.58
CA SER A 70 6.07 -15.97 9.15
C SER A 70 5.03 -17.04 8.76
N HIS A 71 5.47 -18.15 8.15
CA HIS A 71 4.62 -19.25 7.64
C HIS A 71 3.54 -19.78 8.61
N GLY A 72 3.66 -19.53 9.92
CA GLY A 72 2.66 -19.89 10.93
C GLY A 72 1.58 -18.83 11.23
N CYS A 73 1.74 -17.57 10.80
CA CYS A 73 0.86 -16.46 11.15
C CYS A 73 0.41 -15.71 9.90
N LYS A 74 -0.66 -16.19 9.26
CA LYS A 74 -1.22 -15.54 8.06
C LYS A 74 -1.94 -14.25 8.41
N ARG A 75 -1.93 -13.26 7.50
CA ARG A 75 -2.79 -12.07 7.65
C ARG A 75 -4.27 -12.47 7.64
N ASN A 76 -4.94 -12.20 8.75
CA ASN A 76 -6.40 -12.25 8.88
C ASN A 76 -6.88 -10.90 9.44
N LYS A 77 -8.20 -10.73 9.56
CA LYS A 77 -8.77 -9.46 10.04
C LYS A 77 -8.36 -9.17 11.49
N GLU A 78 -8.23 -10.22 12.29
CA GLU A 78 -7.90 -10.16 13.70
C GLU A 78 -6.44 -9.71 13.92
N HIS A 79 -5.50 -10.23 13.14
CA HIS A 79 -4.09 -9.83 13.16
C HIS A 79 -3.92 -8.40 12.61
N LEU A 80 -4.62 -8.04 11.53
CA LEU A 80 -4.60 -6.67 11.01
C LEU A 80 -5.17 -5.65 12.00
N ALA A 81 -6.17 -6.02 12.79
CA ALA A 81 -6.70 -5.13 13.83
C ALA A 81 -5.72 -4.94 15.00
N GLY A 82 -4.85 -5.92 15.25
CA GLY A 82 -3.80 -5.85 16.27
C GLY A 82 -2.47 -5.27 15.77
N ASP A 83 -2.32 -5.07 14.46
CA ASP A 83 -1.10 -4.55 13.86
C ASP A 83 -0.83 -3.12 14.29
N LYS A 84 0.40 -2.91 14.75
CA LYS A 84 0.92 -1.57 15.07
C LYS A 84 1.93 -1.19 14.01
N VAL A 85 1.53 -0.25 13.15
CA VAL A 85 2.40 0.41 12.17
C VAL A 85 2.89 1.72 12.76
N MET A 86 4.18 2.00 12.60
CA MET A 86 4.76 3.28 13.00
C MET A 86 4.46 4.32 11.92
N LEU A 87 3.76 5.39 12.30
CA LEU A 87 3.46 6.53 11.43
C LEU A 87 4.02 7.81 12.04
N PRO A 88 4.39 8.81 11.20
CA PRO A 88 4.70 10.14 11.69
C PRO A 88 3.46 10.74 12.36
N VAL A 89 3.68 11.53 13.40
CA VAL A 89 2.62 12.22 14.14
C VAL A 89 2.87 13.71 14.19
N THR A 90 1.80 14.48 14.30
CA THR A 90 1.82 15.92 14.57
C THR A 90 2.20 16.19 16.02
N ASP A 91 2.39 17.46 16.37
CA ASP A 91 2.59 17.88 17.76
C ASP A 91 1.41 17.52 18.69
N SER A 92 0.22 17.27 18.11
CA SER A 92 -0.96 16.80 18.85
C SER A 92 -1.02 15.28 19.02
N GLY A 93 -0.03 14.54 18.51
CA GLY A 93 0.02 13.07 18.58
C GLY A 93 -0.85 12.35 17.55
N GLU A 94 -1.49 13.08 16.63
CA GLU A 94 -2.32 12.52 15.57
C GLU A 94 -1.47 12.16 14.35
N PRO A 95 -1.80 11.13 13.56
CA PRO A 95 -1.04 10.80 12.35
C PRO A 95 -0.92 11.97 11.37
N ASP A 96 0.30 12.29 10.95
CA ASP A 96 0.56 13.40 10.04
C ASP A 96 0.46 12.96 8.57
N TYR A 97 -0.78 12.86 8.08
CA TYR A 97 -1.05 12.48 6.69
C TYR A 97 -0.49 13.47 5.66
N ARG A 98 -0.40 14.76 6.01
CA ARG A 98 0.14 15.80 5.12
C ARG A 98 1.64 15.59 4.92
N TYR A 99 2.36 15.30 6.01
CA TYR A 99 3.78 14.95 5.95
C TYR A 99 4.00 13.68 5.13
N MET A 100 3.22 12.62 5.35
CA MET A 100 3.34 11.37 4.58
C MET A 100 3.20 11.60 3.07
N GLU A 101 2.18 12.37 2.66
CA GLU A 101 1.97 12.73 1.26
C GLU A 101 3.14 13.53 0.70
N GLN A 102 3.57 14.58 1.40
CA GLN A 102 4.66 15.44 0.94
C GLN A 102 5.99 14.68 0.85
N TYR A 103 6.25 13.79 1.81
CA TYR A 103 7.44 12.93 1.80
C TYR A 103 7.46 12.03 0.56
N ALA A 104 6.36 11.33 0.28
CA ALA A 104 6.27 10.45 -0.89
C ALA A 104 6.43 11.23 -2.21
N LYS A 105 5.84 12.43 -2.32
CA LYS A 105 6.05 13.33 -3.48
C LYS A 105 7.52 13.73 -3.63
N ASN A 106 8.17 14.12 -2.54
CA ASN A 106 9.58 14.51 -2.55
C ASN A 106 10.49 13.34 -2.97
N MET A 107 10.17 12.11 -2.56
CA MET A 107 10.91 10.92 -2.98
C MET A 107 10.79 10.66 -4.49
N MET A 108 9.59 10.82 -5.06
CA MET A 108 9.40 10.72 -6.52
C MET A 108 10.15 11.82 -7.26
N LEU A 109 10.08 13.07 -6.79
CA LEU A 109 10.78 14.20 -7.40
C LEU A 109 12.30 13.98 -7.43
N ARG A 110 12.88 13.48 -6.34
CA ARG A 110 14.31 13.10 -6.29
C ARG A 110 14.66 12.08 -7.37
N LYS A 111 13.79 11.07 -7.59
CA LYS A 111 14.01 10.05 -8.62
C LYS A 111 13.90 10.63 -10.04
N TYR A 112 12.94 11.52 -10.30
CA TYR A 112 12.83 12.21 -11.59
C TYR A 112 14.07 13.06 -11.88
N GLN A 113 14.57 13.80 -10.89
CA GLN A 113 15.80 14.58 -11.03
C GLN A 113 17.01 13.70 -11.37
N GLN A 114 17.13 12.51 -10.74
CA GLN A 114 18.18 11.54 -11.07
C GLN A 114 18.09 11.07 -12.53
N TYR A 115 16.89 10.78 -13.03
CA TYR A 115 16.72 10.36 -14.42
C TYR A 115 17.01 11.48 -15.42
N LEU A 116 16.56 12.70 -15.15
CA LEU A 116 16.88 13.85 -16.00
C LEU A 116 18.39 14.12 -16.05
N ALA A 117 19.08 14.03 -14.92
CA ALA A 117 20.53 14.17 -14.86
C ALA A 117 21.27 13.06 -15.63
N PHE A 118 20.73 11.83 -15.65
CA PHE A 118 21.26 10.73 -16.45
C PHE A 118 21.11 10.99 -17.95
N LEU A 119 19.92 11.36 -18.42
CA LEU A 119 19.66 11.67 -19.83
C LEU A 119 20.56 12.80 -20.34
N ASN A 120 20.67 13.88 -19.56
CA ASN A 120 21.54 15.02 -19.92
C ASN A 120 23.03 14.64 -20.03
N ARG A 121 23.49 13.57 -19.36
CA ARG A 121 24.87 13.08 -19.53
C ARG A 121 25.00 12.27 -20.81
N SER A 122 24.04 11.42 -21.10
CA SER A 122 24.00 10.59 -22.31
C SER A 122 23.89 11.38 -23.61
N ASP A 123 23.26 12.56 -23.58
CA ASP A 123 23.15 13.44 -24.75
C ASP A 123 24.45 14.25 -25.03
N ASN A 124 25.38 14.30 -24.07
CA ASN A 124 26.65 15.03 -24.18
C ASN A 124 27.86 14.12 -24.50
N ASP A 125 27.64 12.81 -24.65
CA ASP A 125 28.62 11.80 -25.08
C ASP A 125 28.36 11.38 -26.54
#